data_AF-A0A960IXZ5-F1
#
_entry.id   AF-A0A960IXZ5-F1
#
_cell.length_a   1.000
_cell.length_b   1.000
_cell.length_c   1.000
_cell.angle_alpha   90.00
_cell.angle_beta   90.00
_cell.angle_gamma   90.00
#
_symmetry.space_group_name_H-M   'P 1'
#
loop_
_entity.id
_entity.type
_entity.pdbx_description
1 polymer ?
#
loop_
_entity_poly.entity_id
_entity_poly.type
_entity_poly.pdbx_seq_one_letter_code
_entity_poly.pdbx_strand_id
1 'polypeptide(L)'
;MSGARVQAVAPGSPAEAAGLVPGDEIVALNGEAPRDVIRYRLLADEADVHLDVVRGGLALELDVRKAEGVPLGAEVSSALFDQVRTCDNHCE
;
A
#
# COMPACT_ATOMS: atom_id res chain seq x y z
N MET A 1 2.49 10.80 11.12
CA MET A 1 1.82 9.58 10.64
C MET A 1 2.20 9.42 9.19
N SER A 2 3.14 8.52 8.90
CA SER A 2 3.68 8.27 7.56
C SER A 2 2.98 7.04 6.97
N GLY A 3 1.76 7.23 6.47
CA GLY A 3 1.02 6.18 5.75
C GLY A 3 1.65 5.89 4.38
N ALA A 4 1.26 4.78 3.77
CA ALA A 4 1.71 4.43 2.42
C ALA A 4 0.84 5.17 1.39
N ARG A 5 1.43 6.10 0.62
CA ARG A 5 0.68 6.81 -0.43
C ARG A 5 0.70 6.00 -1.71
N VAL A 6 -0.46 5.80 -2.32
CA VAL A 6 -0.62 5.16 -3.62
C VAL A 6 -0.09 6.09 -4.72
N GLN A 7 0.90 5.62 -5.46
CA GLN A 7 1.54 6.35 -6.56
C GLN A 7 0.94 5.98 -7.90
N ALA A 8 0.66 4.69 -8.09
CA ALA A 8 0.08 4.17 -9.31
C ALA A 8 -0.80 2.96 -9.00
N VAL A 9 -1.79 2.73 -9.85
CA VAL A 9 -2.63 1.53 -9.82
C VAL A 9 -2.57 0.93 -11.21
N ALA A 10 -2.27 -0.37 -11.29
CA ALA A 10 -2.17 -1.08 -12.55
C ALA A 10 -3.56 -1.28 -13.17
N PRO A 11 -3.73 -1.06 -14.48
CA PRO A 11 -5.01 -1.25 -15.14
C PRO A 11 -5.40 -2.73 -15.17
N GLY A 12 -6.67 -3.02 -14.91
CA GLY A 12 -7.22 -4.38 -14.78
C GLY A 12 -6.80 -5.09 -13.49
N SER A 13 -6.18 -4.38 -12.54
CA SER A 13 -5.80 -4.97 -11.25
C SER A 13 -6.98 -5.05 -10.27
N PRO A 14 -6.89 -5.94 -9.25
CA PRO A 14 -7.87 -5.97 -8.18
C PRO A 14 -8.03 -4.61 -7.46
N ALA A 15 -6.93 -3.86 -7.28
CA ALA A 15 -6.97 -2.52 -6.68
C ALA A 15 -7.79 -1.53 -7.52
N GLU A 16 -7.63 -1.53 -8.85
CA GLU A 16 -8.43 -0.68 -9.73
C GLU A 16 -9.92 -1.08 -9.68
N ALA A 17 -10.20 -2.39 -9.72
CA ALA A 17 -11.56 -2.90 -9.64
C ALA A 17 -12.26 -2.53 -8.31
N ALA A 18 -11.49 -2.42 -7.22
CA ALA A 18 -11.99 -1.96 -5.92
C ALA A 18 -12.14 -0.43 -5.82
N GLY A 19 -11.65 0.33 -6.81
CA GLY A 19 -11.76 1.79 -6.84
C GLY A 19 -10.63 2.53 -6.12
N LEU A 20 -9.50 1.86 -5.87
CA LEU A 20 -8.28 2.52 -5.40
C LEU A 20 -7.75 3.43 -6.51
N VAL A 21 -7.31 4.65 -6.14
CA VAL A 21 -6.76 5.59 -7.11
C VAL A 21 -5.41 6.15 -6.64
N PRO A 22 -4.55 6.57 -7.58
CA PRO A 22 -3.35 7.33 -7.23
C PRO A 22 -3.67 8.55 -6.37
N GLY A 23 -2.89 8.75 -5.31
CA GLY A 23 -3.06 9.81 -4.33
C GLY A 23 -3.69 9.37 -3.01
N ASP A 24 -4.35 8.20 -2.98
CA ASP A 24 -4.90 7.61 -1.75
C ASP A 24 -3.80 7.33 -0.72
N GLU A 25 -4.10 7.61 0.55
CA GLU A 25 -3.21 7.28 1.66
C GLU A 25 -3.72 6.04 2.38
N ILE A 26 -3.00 4.93 2.27
CA ILE A 26 -3.35 3.70 2.98
C ILE A 26 -2.93 3.85 4.45
N VAL A 27 -3.92 3.80 5.34
CA VAL A 27 -3.73 3.90 6.79
C VAL A 27 -3.77 2.54 7.48
N ALA A 28 -4.51 1.57 6.94
CA ALA A 28 -4.50 0.19 7.40
C ALA A 28 -4.88 -0.80 6.29
N LEU A 29 -4.46 -2.05 6.48
CA LEU A 29 -4.84 -3.21 5.68
C LEU A 29 -5.32 -4.31 6.63
N ASN A 30 -6.49 -4.89 6.39
CA ASN A 30 -7.10 -5.92 7.23
C ASN A 30 -7.18 -5.50 8.72
N GLY A 31 -7.42 -4.21 8.98
CA GLY A 31 -7.45 -3.63 10.33
C GLY A 31 -6.08 -3.41 10.97
N GLU A 32 -4.98 -3.65 10.24
CA GLU A 32 -3.62 -3.43 10.70
C GLU A 32 -2.91 -2.31 9.94
N ALA A 33 -2.38 -1.33 10.68
CA ALA A 33 -1.55 -0.27 10.13
C ALA A 33 -0.15 -0.81 9.78
N PRO A 34 0.24 -0.89 8.49
CA PRO A 34 1.56 -1.37 8.11
C PRO A 34 2.63 -0.40 8.59
N ARG A 35 3.64 -0.91 9.31
CA ARG A 35 4.74 -0.11 9.86
C ARG A 35 5.94 0.00 8.91
N ASP A 36 6.03 -0.89 7.95
CA ASP A 36 7.08 -0.96 6.94
C ASP A 36 6.53 -1.57 5.64
N VAL A 37 7.34 -1.54 4.58
CA VAL A 37 6.98 -2.08 3.27
C VAL A 37 6.84 -3.61 3.26
N ILE A 38 7.54 -4.31 4.17
CA ILE A 38 7.49 -5.77 4.25
C ILE A 38 6.12 -6.18 4.80
N ARG A 39 5.66 -5.52 5.87
CA ARG A 39 4.35 -5.76 6.46
C ARG A 39 3.23 -5.41 5.51
N TYR A 40 3.35 -4.28 4.80
CA TYR A 40 2.42 -3.92 3.72
C TYR A 40 2.32 -5.04 2.68
N ARG A 41 3.46 -5.53 2.15
CA ARG A 41 3.47 -6.58 1.13
C ARG A 41 2.85 -7.88 1.61
N LEU A 42 3.10 -8.26 2.87
CA LEU A 42 2.54 -9.47 3.46
C LEU A 42 1.02 -9.37 3.58
N LEU A 43 0.50 -8.27 4.13
CA LEU A 43 -0.95 -8.04 4.28
C LEU A 43 -1.64 -7.94 2.90
N ALA A 44 -0.99 -7.31 1.93
CA ALA A 44 -1.52 -7.19 0.58
C ALA A 44 -1.49 -8.51 -0.22
N ASP A 45 -0.80 -9.56 0.24
CA ASP A 45 -0.72 -10.85 -0.44
C ASP A 45 -1.89 -11.79 -0.08
N GLU A 46 -2.58 -11.50 1.03
CA GLU A 46 -3.74 -12.25 1.49
C GLU A 46 -4.89 -12.27 0.46
N ALA A 47 -5.74 -13.29 0.55
CA ALA A 47 -7.02 -13.29 -0.16
C ALA A 47 -7.96 -12.28 0.50
N ASP A 48 -8.74 -11.56 -0.30
CA ASP A 48 -9.71 -10.54 0.16
C ASP A 48 -9.10 -9.50 1.13
N VAL A 49 -8.50 -8.45 0.57
CA VAL A 49 -7.81 -7.41 1.36
C VAL A 49 -8.74 -6.23 1.62
N HIS A 50 -8.98 -5.91 2.89
CA HIS A 50 -9.68 -4.70 3.32
C HIS A 50 -8.69 -3.54 3.45
N LEU A 51 -8.89 -2.46 2.70
CA LEU A 51 -8.03 -1.29 2.71
C LEU A 51 -8.75 -0.11 3.37
N ASP A 52 -8.14 0.43 4.41
CA ASP A 52 -8.55 1.71 4.98
C ASP A 52 -7.68 2.78 4.35
N VAL A 53 -8.31 3.69 3.59
CA VAL A 53 -7.62 4.75 2.87
C VAL A 53 -8.17 6.12 3.22
N VAL A 54 -7.33 7.14 3.11
CA VAL A 54 -7.74 8.54 3.23
C VAL A 54 -7.56 9.22 1.88
N ARG A 55 -8.66 9.73 1.32
CA ARG A 55 -8.69 10.46 0.04
C ARG A 55 -9.17 11.88 0.29
N GLY A 56 -8.30 12.87 0.11
CA GLY A 56 -8.64 14.29 0.33
C GLY A 56 -9.12 14.60 1.75
N GLY A 57 -8.66 13.84 2.74
CA GLY A 57 -9.07 13.99 4.15
C GLY A 57 -10.31 13.20 4.56
N LEU A 58 -10.93 12.46 3.64
CA LEU A 58 -12.06 11.56 3.93
C LEU A 58 -11.55 10.13 4.06
N ALA A 59 -11.90 9.47 5.17
CA ALA A 59 -11.66 8.04 5.36
C ALA A 59 -12.64 7.23 4.50
N LEU A 60 -12.11 6.26 3.77
CA LEU A 60 -12.81 5.36 2.87
C LEU A 60 -12.32 3.93 3.15
N GLU A 61 -13.24 2.99 3.07
CA GLU A 61 -12.98 1.56 3.22
C GLU A 61 -13.18 0.90 1.84
N LEU A 62 -12.18 0.15 1.37
CA LEU A 62 -12.20 -0.52 0.06
C LEU A 62 -11.95 -2.01 0.24
N ASP A 63 -12.84 -2.85 -0.29
CA ASP A 63 -12.67 -4.30 -0.30
C ASP A 63 -12.08 -4.78 -1.62
N VAL A 64 -10.85 -5.30 -1.57
CA VAL A 64 -10.15 -5.85 -2.73
C VAL A 64 -10.26 -7.36 -2.75
N ARG A 65 -11.18 -7.87 -3.56
CA ARG A 65 -11.34 -9.32 -3.76
C ARG A 65 -10.32 -9.86 -4.77
N LYS A 66 -9.48 -10.80 -4.34
CA LYS A 66 -8.46 -11.44 -5.18
C LYS A 66 -8.13 -12.84 -4.65
N ALA A 67 -7.55 -13.67 -5.51
CA ALA A 67 -6.96 -14.93 -5.08
C ALA A 67 -5.64 -14.71 -4.32
N GLU A 68 -5.31 -15.62 -3.42
CA GLU A 68 -4.03 -15.63 -2.69
C GLU A 68 -2.84 -15.64 -3.67
N GLY A 69 -1.81 -14.85 -3.39
CA GLY A 69 -0.63 -14.71 -4.26
C GLY A 69 -0.84 -13.85 -5.51
N VAL A 70 -2.06 -13.37 -5.77
CA VAL A 70 -2.29 -12.35 -6.81
C VAL A 70 -1.87 -10.98 -6.26
N PRO A 71 -1.03 -10.22 -6.97
CA PRO A 71 -0.65 -8.89 -6.50
C PRO A 71 -1.85 -7.95 -6.52
N LEU A 72 -1.94 -7.08 -5.51
CA LEU A 72 -2.97 -6.05 -5.40
C LEU A 72 -2.99 -5.13 -6.64
N GLY A 73 -1.82 -4.89 -7.23
CA GLY A 73 -1.64 -3.98 -8.37
C GLY A 73 -1.58 -2.50 -7.98
N ALA A 74 -1.37 -2.19 -6.71
CA ALA A 74 -1.12 -0.84 -6.23
C ALA A 74 0.37 -0.62 -5.94
N GLU A 75 0.95 0.39 -6.57
CA GLU A 75 2.28 0.89 -6.24
C GLU A 75 2.16 1.95 -5.15
N VAL A 76 2.91 1.78 -4.07
CA VAL A 76 2.92 2.74 -2.96
C VAL A 76 4.30 3.34 -2.76
N SER A 77 4.37 4.68 -2.66
CA SER A 77 5.53 5.37 -2.12
C SER A 77 5.42 5.31 -0.61
N SER A 78 6.31 4.56 0.03
CA SER A 78 6.38 4.63 1.48
C SER A 78 7.06 5.95 1.88
N ALA A 79 6.43 6.73 2.75
CA ALA A 79 7.16 7.67 3.60
C ALA A 79 8.02 6.94 4.66
N LEU A 80 8.03 5.60 4.64
CA LEU A 80 8.86 4.72 5.47
C LEU A 80 10.29 4.61 4.89
N PHE A 81 10.50 5.05 3.64
CA PHE A 81 11.82 5.10 3.00
C PHE A 81 12.67 6.30 3.44
N ASP A 82 12.14 7.24 4.23
CA ASP A 82 12.89 8.41 4.71
C ASP A 82 13.96 8.06 5.78
N GLN A 83 14.18 6.78 6.06
CA GLN A 83 15.35 6.28 6.79
C GLN A 83 16.15 5.23 6.03
N VAL A 84 16.07 5.17 4.70
CA VAL A 84 17.23 4.67 3.95
C VAL A 84 18.28 5.76 4.06
N ARG A 85 19.06 5.73 5.16
CA ARG A 85 20.43 6.24 5.14
C ARG A 85 21.06 5.56 3.95
N THR A 86 21.15 6.27 2.82
CA THR A 86 22.09 5.96 1.76
C THR A 86 23.41 5.67 2.45
N CYS A 87 23.81 4.40 2.44
CA CYS A 87 25.10 3.99 2.95
C CYS A 87 26.14 4.72 2.09
N ASP A 88 26.72 5.77 2.66
CA ASP A 88 27.76 6.59 2.04
C ASP A 88 29.12 6.24 2.65
N ASN A 89 29.46 4.95 2.71
CA ASN A 89 30.79 4.52 3.11
C ASN A 89 31.27 3.39 2.21
N HIS A 90 31.76 3.82 1.05
CA HIS A 90 33.03 3.44 0.45
C HIS A 90 33.52 2.01 0.81
N CYS A 91 32.99 1.01 0.11
CA CYS A 91 33.64 -0.30 0.11
C CYS A 91 34.99 -0.16 -0.61
N GLU A 92 36.06 -0.52 0.08
CA GLU A 92 37.39 -0.83 -0.44
C GLU A 92 37.69 -2.32 -0.24
#